data_AF-A0A1F6HIJ0-F1
#
_entry.id   AF-A0A1F6HIJ0-F1
#
_cell.length_a   1.000
_cell.length_b   1.000
_cell.length_c   1.000
_cell.angle_alpha   90.00
_cell.angle_beta   90.00
_cell.angle_gamma   90.00
#
_symmetry.space_group_name_H-M   'P 1'
#
loop_
_entity.id
_entity.type
_entity.pdbx_description
1 polymer ?
#
loop_
_entity_poly.entity_id
_entity_poly.type
_entity_poly.pdbx_seq_one_letter_code
_entity_poly.pdbx_strand_id
1 'polypeptide(L)' 'MTDLSQKHCVPCEGGDPPLTEEEEDGLIKKVNCWFLLRDGEHKIRKVFKLKSFKEAMRLVNSIATIAEKEGHHPDIYI' A
#
# COMPACT_ATOMS: atom_id res chain seq x y z
N MET A 1 -11.53 12.64 12.14
CA MET A 1 -11.31 11.59 11.11
C MET A 1 -10.00 10.89 11.42
N THR A 2 -10.01 9.58 11.62
CA THR A 2 -8.82 8.80 11.98
C THR A 2 -7.85 8.73 10.79
N ASP A 3 -6.57 9.00 11.07
CA ASP A 3 -5.46 8.85 10.11
C ASP A 3 -5.32 7.38 9.70
N LEU A 4 -5.10 7.10 8.42
CA LEU A 4 -4.98 5.73 7.92
C LEU A 4 -3.79 4.99 8.54
N SER A 5 -2.72 5.69 8.90
CA SER A 5 -1.55 5.13 9.58
C SER A 5 -1.83 4.62 11.00
N GLN A 6 -2.96 5.03 11.59
CA GLN A 6 -3.39 4.59 12.92
C GLN A 6 -4.38 3.42 12.86
N LYS A 7 -4.76 3.00 11.66
CA LYS A 7 -5.56 1.80 11.46
C LYS A 7 -4.64 0.59 11.36
N HIS A 8 -5.06 -0.51 11.95
CA HIS A 8 -4.42 -1.80 11.78
C HIS A 8 -5.32 -2.65 10.88
N CYS A 9 -4.73 -3.25 9.86
CA CYS A 9 -5.44 -4.23 9.04
C CYS A 9 -5.52 -5.51 9.86
N VAL A 10 -6.73 -5.97 10.18
CA VAL A 10 -6.91 -7.32 10.71
C VAL A 10 -6.85 -8.26 9.51
N PRO A 11 -6.11 -9.39 9.59
CA PRO A 11 -6.07 -10.36 8.51
C PRO A 11 -7.51 -10.71 8.12
N CYS A 12 -7.89 -10.40 6.87
CA CYS A 12 -9.13 -10.91 6.33
C CYS A 12 -8.97 -12.43 6.31
N GLU A 13 -9.74 -13.17 7.12
CA GLU A 13 -9.70 -14.64 7.17
C GLU A 13 -10.21 -15.30 5.86
N GLY A 14 -10.21 -14.55 4.75
CA GLY A 14 -10.84 -14.91 3.49
C GLY A 14 -12.36 -14.89 3.63
N GLY A 15 -13.00 -13.77 3.32
CA GLY A 15 -14.46 -13.68 3.40
C GLY A 15 -15.02 -12.27 3.39
N ASP A 16 -14.23 -11.28 3.82
CA ASP A 16 -14.61 -9.88 3.70
C ASP A 16 -14.62 -9.45 2.23
N PRO A 17 -15.67 -8.73 1.77
CA PRO A 17 -15.72 -8.23 0.41
C PRO A 17 -14.58 -7.23 0.18
N PRO A 18 -14.04 -7.16 -1.05
CA PRO A 18 -13.14 -6.07 -1.41
C PRO A 18 -13.86 -4.72 -1.27
N LEU A 19 -13.07 -3.65 -1.15
CA LEU A 19 -13.59 -2.29 -1.16
C LEU A 19 -14.41 -2.03 -2.43
N THR A 20 -15.48 -1.25 -2.32
CA THR A 20 -16.19 -0.76 -3.51
C THR A 20 -15.40 0.35 -4.20
N GLU A 21 -15.68 0.62 -5.48
CA GLU A 21 -15.02 1.70 -6.22
C GLU A 21 -15.21 3.07 -5.53
N GLU A 22 -16.37 3.32 -4.92
CA GLU A 22 -16.64 4.55 -4.18
C GLU A 22 -15.78 4.64 -2.91
N GLU A 23 -15.57 3.53 -2.21
CA GLU A 23 -14.69 3.47 -1.03
C GLU A 23 -13.23 3.70 -1.42
N GLU A 24 -12.78 3.08 -2.51
CA GLU A 24 -11.45 3.30 -3.09
C GLU A 24 -11.22 4.78 -3.44
N ASP A 25 -12.17 5.41 -4.14
CA ASP A 25 -12.11 6.82 -4.55
C ASP A 25 -12.11 7.77 -3.33
N GLY A 26 -12.74 7.36 -2.24
CA GLY A 26 -12.70 8.08 -0.97
C GLY A 26 -11.35 7.95 -0.26
N LEU A 27 -10.78 6.75 -0.23
CA LEU A 27 -9.55 6.44 0.49
C LEU A 27 -8.29 6.91 -0.24
N ILE A 28 -8.24 6.82 -1.57
CA ILE A 28 -7.07 7.23 -2.37
C ILE A 28 -6.72 8.70 -2.15
N LYS A 29 -7.72 9.55 -1.89
CA LYS A 29 -7.56 10.98 -1.57
C LYS A 29 -6.77 11.24 -0.28
N LYS A 30 -6.64 10.23 0.58
CA LYS A 30 -5.88 10.31 1.85
C LYS A 30 -4.42 9.90 1.71
N VAL A 31 -4.01 9.34 0.56
CA VAL A 31 -2.66 8.83 0.34
C VAL A 31 -1.98 9.52 -0.85
N ASN A 32 -1.08 10.44 -0.55
CA ASN A 32 -0.45 11.27 -1.57
C ASN A 32 0.48 10.48 -2.51
N CYS A 33 0.37 10.81 -3.81
CA CYS A 33 1.19 10.27 -4.89
C CYS A 33 1.05 8.76 -5.12
N TRP A 34 -0.09 8.18 -4.77
CA TRP A 34 -0.50 6.84 -5.16
C TRP A 34 -1.44 6.90 -6.36
N PHE A 35 -1.30 5.94 -7.27
CA PHE A 35 -2.17 5.75 -8.42
C PHE A 35 -3.08 4.57 -8.16
N LEU A 36 -4.38 4.75 -8.32
CA LEU A 36 -5.35 3.67 -8.34
C LEU A 36 -5.38 3.03 -9.74
N LEU A 37 -5.27 1.71 -9.79
CA LEU A 37 -5.27 0.91 -11.02
C LEU A 37 -6.42 -0.11 -10.93
N ARG A 38 -7.34 -0.06 -11.89
CA ARG A 38 -8.51 -0.95 -12.00
C ARG A 38 -8.48 -1.86 -13.24
N ASP A 39 -7.33 -1.95 -13.91
CA ASP A 39 -7.15 -2.88 -15.03
C ASP A 39 -6.74 -4.26 -14.50
N GLY A 40 -7.72 -5.15 -14.37
CA GLY A 40 -7.59 -6.45 -13.69
C GLY A 40 -7.85 -6.36 -12.19
N GLU A 41 -6.98 -6.94 -11.37
CA GLU A 41 -7.09 -6.82 -9.91
C GLU A 41 -6.84 -5.38 -9.46
N HIS A 42 -7.82 -4.82 -8.74
CA HIS A 42 -7.76 -3.47 -8.21
C HIS A 42 -6.58 -3.33 -7.25
N LYS A 43 -5.73 -2.32 -7.48
CA LYS A 43 -4.53 -2.08 -6.68
C LYS A 43 -4.10 -0.63 -6.72
N ILE A 44 -3.24 -0.27 -5.77
CA ILE A 44 -2.57 1.03 -5.76
C ILE A 44 -1.09 0.87 -6.10
N ARG A 45 -0.52 1.83 -6.83
CA ARG A 45 0.91 1.86 -7.18
C ARG A 45 1.53 3.20 -6.85
N LYS A 46 2.77 3.16 -6.34
CA LYS A 46 3.61 4.36 -6.19
C LYS A 46 5.00 4.08 -6.73
N VAL A 47 5.58 5.09 -7.39
CA VAL A 47 6.93 5.01 -7.95
C VAL A 47 7.83 5.95 -7.17
N PHE A 48 8.93 5.42 -6.62
CA PHE A 48 9.96 6.19 -5.94
C PHE A 48 11.18 6.33 -6.87
N LYS A 49 11.57 7.57 -7.16
CA LYS A 49 12.83 7.86 -7.87
C LYS A 49 13.89 8.19 -6.84
N LEU A 50 14.94 7.36 -6.79
CA LEU A 50 16.02 7.47 -5.82
C LEU A 50 17.35 7.63 -6.54
N LYS A 51 18.36 8.21 -5.86
CA LYS A 51 19.61 8.58 -6.52
C LYS A 51 20.52 7.39 -6.81
N SER A 52 20.30 6.25 -6.13
CA SER A 52 21.10 5.05 -6.30
C SER A 52 20.35 3.79 -5.86
N PHE A 53 20.85 2.63 -6.31
CA PHE A 53 20.38 1.33 -5.85
C PHE A 53 20.49 1.15 -4.33
N LYS A 54 21.55 1.68 -3.70
CA LYS A 54 21.73 1.62 -2.24
C LYS A 54 20.63 2.37 -1.48
N GLU A 55 20.17 3.50 -2.01
CA GLU A 55 19.02 4.22 -1.43
C GLU A 55 17.72 3.44 -1.62
N ALA A 56 17.53 2.79 -2.76
CA ALA A 56 16.37 1.91 -3.00
C ALA A 56 16.32 0.77 -1.99
N MET A 57 17.43 0.07 -1.76
CA MET A 57 17.48 -1.01 -0.77
C MET A 57 17.20 -0.53 0.65
N ARG A 58 17.64 0.69 1.01
CA ARG A 58 17.30 1.28 2.33
C ARG A 58 15.80 1.50 2.49
N LEU A 59 15.14 2.05 1.45
CA LEU A 59 13.69 2.24 1.47
C LEU A 59 12.96 0.89 1.56
N VAL A 60 13.37 -0.10 0.76
CA VAL A 60 12.77 -1.43 0.74
C VAL A 60 12.89 -2.13 2.09
N ASN A 61 14.05 -2.05 2.76
CA ASN A 61 14.22 -2.63 4.11
C ASN A 61 13.30 -1.98 5.16
N SER A 62 13.09 -0.66 5.08
CA SER A 62 12.14 0.04 5.95
C SER A 62 10.69 -0.40 5.70
N ILE A 63 10.31 -0.58 4.43
CA ILE A 63 8.99 -1.10 4.05
C ILE A 63 8.84 -2.55 4.57
N ALA A 64 9.85 -3.39 4.39
CA ALA A 64 9.83 -4.78 4.86
C ALA A 64 9.58 -4.89 6.37
N THR A 65 10.22 -4.02 7.16
CA THR A 65 10.00 -3.98 8.62
C THR A 65 8.53 -3.70 8.99
N ILE A 66 7.88 -2.80 8.25
CA ILE A 66 6.46 -2.47 8.46
C ILE A 66 5.58 -3.62 7.97
N ALA A 67 5.86 -4.15 6.77
CA ALA A 67 5.09 -5.25 6.18
C ALA A 67 5.06 -6.49 7.08
N GLU A 68 6.18 -6.87 7.67
CA GLU A 68 6.25 -8.00 8.63
C GLU A 68 5.46 -7.72 9.91
N LYS A 69 5.54 -6.50 10.44
CA LYS A 69 4.78 -6.12 11.64
C LYS A 69 3.27 -6.14 11.38
N GLU A 70 2.84 -5.71 10.20
CA GLU A 70 1.44 -5.64 9.81
C GLU A 70 0.91 -6.95 9.19
N GLY A 71 1.78 -7.92 8.91
CA GLY A 71 1.42 -9.16 8.23
C GLY A 71 0.82 -8.95 6.84
N HIS A 72 1.22 -7.89 6.14
CA HIS A 72 0.68 -7.51 4.84
C HIS A 72 1.81 -7.07 3.89
N HIS A 73 2.03 -7.86 2.84
CA HIS A 73 3.23 -7.77 2.02
C HIS A 73 2.95 -7.08 0.67
N PRO A 74 3.70 -6.02 0.31
CA PRO A 74 3.58 -5.40 -1.01
C PRO A 74 4.43 -6.13 -2.06
N ASP A 75 4.01 -6.03 -3.31
CA ASP A 75 4.89 -6.31 -4.45
C ASP A 75 5.87 -5.14 -4.65
N ILE A 76 7.17 -5.45 -4.60
CA ILE A 76 8.24 -4.46 -4.77
C ILE A 76 9.05 -4.80 -6.03
N TYR A 77 9.09 -3.86 -6.96
CA TYR A 77 9.97 -3.90 -8.13
C TYR A 77 11.04 -2.82 -7.98
N ILE A 78 12.32 -3.21 -8.13
CA ILE A 78 13.50 -2.33 -8.04
C ILE A 78 14.16 -2.22 -9.41
#